data_AF-A0A7C1NHN6-F1
#
_entry.id   AF-A0A7C1NHN6-F1
#
_cell.length_a   1.000
_cell.length_b   1.000
_cell.length_c   1.000
_cell.angle_alpha   90.00
_cell.angle_beta   90.00
_cell.angle_gamma   90.00
#
_symmetry.space_group_name_H-M   'P 1'
#
loop_
_entity.id
_entity.type
_entity.pdbx_description
1 polymer ?
#
loop_
_entity_poly.entity_id
_entity_poly.type
_entity_poly.pdbx_seq_one_letter_code
_entity_poly.pdbx_strand_id
1 'polypeptide(L)'
;QYLYLGDFNDPLKTRQAAESLIANGVDVILSSVNLGNYGLYNAVKEADSPVFITTKYSDKKVHAPDNYLTSDIFDFTVPINAIVGKVLGGEKGGFTLLEYGKGKARRAQFPISNVSQEISDRIEQIFADVGAGKISIVKNLATINIK
;
A
#
# COMPACT_ATOMS: atom_id res chain seq x y z
N GLN A 1 13.37 9.14 0.14
CA GLN A 1 13.58 9.20 -1.32
C GLN A 1 12.37 8.57 -2.01
N TYR A 2 11.99 9.02 -3.21
CA TYR A 2 10.94 8.39 -4.01
C TYR A 2 11.47 8.13 -5.43
N LEU A 3 11.02 7.05 -6.05
CA LEU A 3 11.31 6.71 -7.44
C LEU A 3 9.98 6.48 -8.16
N TYR A 4 9.82 7.10 -9.32
CA TYR A 4 8.65 6.92 -10.17
C TYR A 4 9.01 6.04 -11.36
N LEU A 5 8.38 4.88 -11.47
CA LEU A 5 8.73 3.92 -12.51
C LEU A 5 8.04 4.22 -13.85
N GLY A 6 6.94 4.96 -13.87
CA GLY A 6 6.15 5.21 -15.08
C GLY A 6 5.31 4.02 -15.56
N ASP A 7 5.55 2.81 -15.03
CA ASP A 7 4.76 1.61 -15.28
C ASP A 7 4.55 0.84 -13.98
N PHE A 8 3.29 0.56 -13.65
CA PHE A 8 2.93 -0.23 -12.47
C PHE A 8 3.20 -1.74 -12.65
N ASN A 9 3.47 -2.18 -13.87
CA ASN A 9 3.50 -3.59 -14.26
C ASN A 9 4.83 -4.03 -14.88
N ASP A 10 5.92 -3.30 -14.65
CA ASP A 10 7.27 -3.66 -15.10
C ASP A 10 8.09 -4.22 -13.90
N PRO A 11 8.20 -5.56 -13.75
CA PRO A 11 8.98 -6.17 -12.69
C PRO A 11 10.48 -5.89 -12.83
N LEU A 12 11.01 -5.84 -14.05
CA LEU A 12 12.44 -5.67 -14.26
C LEU A 12 12.87 -4.28 -13.78
N LYS A 13 12.16 -3.24 -14.21
CA LYS A 13 12.42 -1.87 -13.78
C LYS A 13 12.17 -1.68 -12.28
N THR A 14 11.15 -2.34 -11.73
CA THR A 14 10.90 -2.30 -10.28
C THR A 14 12.03 -2.94 -9.51
N ARG A 15 12.56 -4.08 -9.97
CA ARG A 15 13.70 -4.76 -9.34
C ARG A 15 14.92 -3.84 -9.30
N GLN A 16 15.30 -3.25 -10.44
CA GLN A 16 16.45 -2.33 -10.52
C GLN A 16 16.28 -1.11 -9.60
N ALA A 17 15.07 -0.55 -9.53
CA ALA A 17 14.78 0.57 -8.63
C ALA A 17 14.87 0.16 -7.15
N ALA A 18 14.37 -1.03 -6.80
CA ALA A 18 14.48 -1.56 -5.44
C ALA A 18 15.94 -1.82 -5.06
N GLU A 19 16.71 -2.51 -5.90
CA GLU A 19 18.15 -2.75 -5.70
C GLU A 19 18.91 -1.43 -5.50
N SER A 20 18.57 -0.38 -6.26
CA SER A 20 19.16 0.95 -6.05
C SER A 20 18.80 1.58 -4.70
N LEU A 21 17.55 1.47 -4.23
CA LEU A 21 17.17 1.95 -2.89
C LEU A 21 17.89 1.17 -1.79
N ILE A 22 18.00 -0.15 -1.95
CA ILE A 22 18.68 -1.04 -1.00
C ILE A 22 20.18 -0.71 -0.93
N ALA A 23 20.84 -0.54 -2.08
CA ALA A 23 22.24 -0.13 -2.15
C ALA A 23 22.48 1.26 -1.51
N ASN A 24 21.47 2.13 -1.51
CA ASN A 24 21.50 3.42 -0.80
C ASN A 24 21.19 3.30 0.71
N GLY A 25 21.07 2.08 1.25
CA GLY A 25 20.87 1.82 2.67
C GLY A 25 19.43 1.94 3.17
N VAL A 26 18.43 1.89 2.27
CA VAL A 26 17.02 1.86 2.68
C VAL A 26 16.68 0.50 3.28
N ASP A 27 16.06 0.51 4.45
CA ASP A 27 15.61 -0.66 5.21
C ASP A 27 14.10 -0.93 5.08
N VAL A 28 13.31 0.05 4.60
CA VAL A 28 11.86 -0.10 4.35
C VAL A 28 11.45 0.53 3.02
N ILE A 29 10.82 -0.26 2.14
CA ILE A 29 10.29 0.19 0.85
C ILE A 29 8.76 0.17 0.86
N LEU A 30 8.15 1.34 0.63
CA LEU A 30 6.71 1.45 0.46
C LEU A 30 6.33 1.31 -1.01
N SER A 31 5.84 0.14 -1.40
CA SER A 31 5.51 -0.13 -2.80
C SER A 31 4.09 0.30 -3.17
N SER A 32 3.99 0.99 -4.30
CA SER A 32 2.71 1.38 -4.92
C SER A 32 2.62 0.93 -6.38
N VAL A 33 3.28 -0.18 -6.73
CA VAL A 33 3.17 -0.82 -8.04
C VAL A 33 2.25 -2.04 -8.00
N ASN A 34 1.82 -2.52 -9.17
CA ASN A 34 0.93 -3.67 -9.33
C ASN A 34 1.77 -4.94 -9.58
N LEU A 35 1.88 -5.40 -10.84
CA LEU A 35 2.73 -6.54 -11.20
C LEU A 35 4.22 -6.25 -11.00
N GLY A 36 4.63 -4.97 -10.98
CA GLY A 36 6.00 -4.58 -10.68
C GLY A 36 6.53 -5.15 -9.36
N ASN A 37 5.64 -5.42 -8.37
CA ASN A 37 6.06 -5.98 -7.10
C ASN A 37 6.80 -7.33 -7.21
N TYR A 38 6.57 -8.13 -8.26
CA TYR A 38 7.32 -9.36 -8.44
C TYR A 38 8.84 -9.11 -8.54
N GLY A 39 9.23 -7.98 -9.12
CA GLY A 39 10.62 -7.53 -9.13
C GLY A 39 11.11 -7.10 -7.75
N LEU A 40 10.29 -6.35 -7.01
CA LEU A 40 10.58 -5.93 -5.65
C LEU A 40 10.82 -7.14 -4.72
N TYR A 41 9.97 -8.17 -4.81
CA TYR A 41 10.09 -9.36 -3.96
C TYR A 41 11.41 -10.09 -4.16
N ASN A 42 11.87 -10.19 -5.41
CA ASN A 42 13.17 -10.82 -5.69
C ASN A 42 14.30 -9.95 -5.14
N ALA A 43 14.25 -8.64 -5.34
CA ALA A 43 15.27 -7.71 -4.82
C ALA A 43 15.44 -7.80 -3.31
N VAL A 44 14.35 -7.81 -2.53
CA VAL A 44 14.44 -7.83 -1.06
C VAL A 44 14.80 -9.21 -0.48
N LYS A 45 14.51 -10.29 -1.20
CA LYS A 45 14.92 -11.65 -0.81
C LYS A 45 16.40 -11.92 -1.08
N GLU A 46 16.95 -11.31 -2.13
CA GLU A 46 18.34 -11.45 -2.54
C GLU A 46 19.26 -10.38 -1.90
N ALA A 47 18.71 -9.48 -1.10
CA ALA A 47 19.47 -8.42 -0.43
C ALA A 47 20.36 -8.96 0.70
N ASP A 48 21.57 -8.43 0.81
CA ASP A 48 22.53 -8.80 1.86
C ASP A 48 22.13 -8.31 3.27
N SER A 49 21.24 -7.31 3.33
CA SER A 49 20.71 -6.75 4.57
C SER A 49 19.19 -6.89 4.63
N PRO A 50 18.58 -7.03 5.81
CA PRO A 50 17.13 -7.06 5.96
C PRO A 50 16.48 -5.79 5.41
N VAL A 51 15.55 -5.95 4.46
CA VAL A 51 14.75 -4.86 3.90
C VAL A 51 13.29 -5.28 3.95
N PHE A 52 12.46 -4.43 4.53
CA PHE A 52 11.04 -4.68 4.71
C PHE A 52 10.20 -3.93 3.68
N ILE A 53 9.00 -4.44 3.40
CA ILE A 53 8.13 -3.90 2.37
C ILE A 53 6.70 -3.70 2.85
N THR A 54 6.06 -2.67 2.32
CA THR A 54 4.59 -2.58 2.30
C THR A 54 4.08 -2.65 0.86
N THR A 55 2.84 -3.08 0.69
CA THR A 55 2.18 -3.12 -0.63
C THR A 55 0.81 -2.42 -0.59
N LYS A 56 0.09 -2.43 -1.71
CA LYS A 56 -1.26 -1.85 -1.84
C LYS A 56 -2.24 -2.84 -2.46
N TYR A 57 -3.53 -2.54 -2.31
CA TYR A 57 -4.72 -3.21 -2.85
C TYR A 57 -5.09 -4.54 -2.20
N SER A 58 -4.16 -5.49 -2.10
CA SER A 58 -4.45 -6.86 -1.65
C SER A 58 -3.40 -7.34 -0.67
N ASP A 59 -3.69 -8.43 0.05
CA ASP A 59 -2.68 -9.19 0.78
C ASP A 59 -1.69 -9.79 -0.24
N LYS A 60 -0.40 -9.55 0.01
CA LYS A 60 0.71 -10.06 -0.81
C LYS A 60 1.78 -10.76 0.01
N LYS A 61 1.49 -11.07 1.29
CA LYS A 61 2.43 -11.67 2.25
C LYS A 61 3.09 -12.94 1.72
N VAL A 62 2.30 -13.79 1.06
CA VAL A 62 2.74 -15.04 0.43
C VAL A 62 3.98 -14.88 -0.47
N HIS A 63 4.17 -13.72 -1.08
CA HIS A 63 5.26 -13.54 -2.03
C HIS A 63 6.61 -13.20 -1.40
N ALA A 64 6.66 -12.62 -0.19
CA ALA A 64 7.90 -12.29 0.51
C ALA A 64 7.65 -12.23 2.04
N PRO A 65 7.28 -13.36 2.68
CA PRO A 65 6.74 -13.35 4.04
C PRO A 65 7.71 -12.77 5.09
N ASP A 66 9.00 -12.99 4.93
CA ASP A 66 10.05 -12.56 5.87
C ASP A 66 10.38 -11.06 5.73
N ASN A 67 10.04 -10.46 4.59
CA ASN A 67 10.24 -9.03 4.30
C ASN A 67 8.93 -8.23 4.46
N TYR A 68 7.78 -8.89 4.53
CA TYR A 68 6.48 -8.24 4.45
C TYR A 68 6.07 -7.56 5.77
N LEU A 69 5.59 -6.31 5.74
CA LEU A 69 5.02 -5.63 6.90
C LEU A 69 3.48 -5.66 6.86
N THR A 70 2.91 -5.05 5.83
CA THR A 70 1.46 -4.86 5.69
C THR A 70 1.09 -4.47 4.25
N SER A 71 -0.20 -4.40 3.98
CA SER A 71 -0.78 -3.81 2.77
C SER A 71 -1.88 -2.83 3.13
N ASP A 72 -1.95 -1.75 2.35
CA ASP A 72 -3.15 -0.90 2.30
C ASP A 72 -4.19 -1.61 1.42
N ILE A 73 -5.12 -2.30 2.06
CA ILE A 73 -6.16 -3.13 1.45
C ILE A 73 -7.28 -2.25 0.89
N PHE A 74 -7.69 -2.57 -0.33
CA PHE A 74 -8.84 -1.96 -1.00
C PHE A 74 -9.90 -3.05 -1.21
N ASP A 75 -11.01 -2.95 -0.51
CA ASP A 75 -12.20 -3.77 -0.75
C ASP A 75 -13.12 -3.05 -1.73
N PHE A 76 -12.96 -3.37 -3.01
CA PHE A 76 -13.77 -2.81 -4.10
C PHE A 76 -15.21 -3.35 -4.13
N THR A 77 -15.53 -4.40 -3.37
CA THR A 77 -16.90 -4.92 -3.28
C THR A 77 -17.85 -3.86 -2.74
N VAL A 78 -17.40 -3.11 -1.72
CA VAL A 78 -18.16 -2.02 -1.08
C VAL A 78 -18.56 -0.93 -2.09
N PRO A 79 -17.62 -0.26 -2.79
CA PRO A 79 -17.99 0.77 -3.76
C PRO A 79 -18.70 0.22 -5.00
N ILE A 80 -18.36 -0.98 -5.48
CA ILE A 80 -19.03 -1.56 -6.66
C ILE A 80 -20.51 -1.80 -6.37
N ASN A 81 -20.85 -2.41 -5.23
CA ASN A 81 -22.25 -2.63 -4.84
C ASN A 81 -23.02 -1.31 -4.73
N ALA A 82 -22.40 -0.28 -4.13
CA ALA A 82 -23.01 1.04 -4.02
C ALA A 82 -23.22 1.71 -5.41
N ILE A 83 -22.23 1.64 -6.29
CA ILE A 83 -22.29 2.23 -7.64
C ILE A 83 -23.34 1.53 -8.50
N VAL A 84 -23.33 0.19 -8.54
CA VAL A 84 -24.29 -0.59 -9.33
C VAL A 84 -25.71 -0.34 -8.83
N GLY A 85 -25.92 -0.32 -7.50
CA GLY A 85 -27.22 0.00 -6.90
C GLY A 85 -27.74 1.37 -7.33
N LYS A 86 -26.88 2.41 -7.31
CA LYS A 86 -27.23 3.76 -7.78
C LYS A 86 -27.61 3.80 -9.26
N VAL A 87 -26.83 3.12 -10.10
CA VAL A 87 -27.09 3.06 -11.55
C VAL A 87 -28.41 2.37 -11.85
N LEU A 88 -28.72 1.27 -11.16
CA LEU A 88 -30.02 0.59 -11.26
C LEU A 88 -31.18 1.47 -10.77
N GLY A 89 -30.93 2.35 -9.80
CA GLY A 89 -31.86 3.37 -9.33
C GLY A 89 -31.97 4.61 -10.23
N GLY A 90 -31.24 4.68 -11.34
CA GLY A 90 -31.28 5.78 -12.31
C GLY A 90 -30.21 6.87 -12.10
N GLU A 91 -29.41 6.81 -11.02
CA GLU A 91 -28.29 7.71 -10.78
C GLU A 91 -27.04 7.24 -11.55
N LYS A 92 -26.70 7.92 -12.65
CA LYS A 92 -25.61 7.50 -13.57
C LYS A 92 -24.27 8.22 -13.36
N GLY A 93 -24.14 9.03 -12.31
CA GLY A 93 -22.94 9.83 -12.06
C GLY A 93 -22.80 10.26 -10.61
N GLY A 94 -21.74 11.00 -10.33
CA GLY A 94 -21.42 11.50 -9.00
C GLY A 94 -20.05 11.03 -8.51
N PHE A 95 -19.82 11.18 -7.21
CA PHE A 95 -18.56 10.84 -6.55
C PHE A 95 -18.80 9.80 -5.45
N THR A 96 -18.01 8.73 -5.47
CA THR A 96 -17.99 7.71 -4.41
C THR A 96 -16.63 7.76 -3.75
N LEU A 97 -16.59 8.21 -2.49
CA LEU A 97 -15.37 8.20 -1.70
C LEU A 97 -15.06 6.78 -1.22
N LEU A 98 -13.83 6.33 -1.42
CA LEU A 98 -13.32 5.14 -0.75
C LEU A 98 -12.93 5.51 0.68
N GLU A 99 -13.88 5.38 1.61
CA GLU A 99 -13.66 5.69 3.02
C GLU A 99 -12.56 4.81 3.62
N TYR A 100 -11.72 5.43 4.45
CA TYR A 100 -10.69 4.73 5.20
C TYR A 100 -11.24 4.33 6.57
N GLY A 101 -11.04 3.07 6.98
CA GLY A 101 -11.39 2.61 8.32
C GLY A 101 -11.75 1.13 8.40
N LYS A 102 -11.98 0.65 9.62
CA LYS A 102 -12.40 -0.74 9.87
C LYS A 102 -13.76 -1.00 9.22
N GLY A 103 -13.85 -2.06 8.41
CA GLY A 103 -15.08 -2.41 7.67
C GLY A 103 -15.43 -1.47 6.50
N LYS A 104 -14.53 -0.54 6.14
CA LYS A 104 -14.70 0.36 5.00
C LYS A 104 -13.97 -0.16 3.76
N ALA A 105 -14.12 0.55 2.65
CA ALA A 105 -13.52 0.19 1.37
C ALA A 105 -11.98 0.23 1.38
N ARG A 106 -11.35 0.92 2.32
CA ARG A 106 -9.88 1.00 2.44
C ARG A 106 -9.42 0.84 3.88
N ARG A 107 -8.39 0.02 4.13
CA ARG A 107 -7.82 -0.23 5.47
C ARG A 107 -6.42 -0.83 5.39
N ALA A 108 -5.58 -0.60 6.40
CA ALA A 108 -4.36 -1.38 6.58
C ALA A 108 -4.67 -2.85 6.93
N GLN A 109 -3.74 -3.74 6.61
CA GLN A 109 -3.76 -5.14 7.03
C GLN A 109 -3.13 -5.28 8.42
N PHE A 110 -3.80 -6.02 9.30
CA PHE A 110 -3.32 -6.37 10.64
C PHE A 110 -3.40 -7.89 10.87
N PRO A 111 -2.56 -8.44 11.77
CA PRO A 111 -1.46 -7.77 12.49
C PRO A 111 -0.32 -7.36 11.54
N ILE A 112 0.48 -6.36 11.95
CA ILE A 112 1.68 -5.97 11.20
C ILE A 112 2.70 -7.10 11.33
N SER A 113 3.19 -7.60 10.21
CA SER A 113 4.18 -8.68 10.16
C SER A 113 5.59 -8.16 10.43
N ASN A 114 6.47 -9.03 10.90
CA ASN A 114 7.90 -8.75 11.15
C ASN A 114 8.19 -7.57 12.10
N VAL A 115 7.27 -7.29 13.02
CA VAL A 115 7.43 -6.35 14.13
C VAL A 115 6.96 -6.98 15.43
N SER A 116 7.30 -6.39 16.58
CA SER A 116 6.76 -6.84 17.86
C SER A 116 5.25 -6.58 17.94
N GLN A 117 4.56 -7.34 18.79
CA GLN A 117 3.13 -7.14 19.03
C GLN A 117 2.82 -5.71 19.50
N GLU A 118 3.66 -5.17 20.40
CA GLU A 118 3.55 -3.78 20.88
C GLU A 118 3.56 -2.76 19.72
N ILE A 119 4.45 -2.94 18.74
CA ILE A 119 4.51 -2.08 17.57
C ILE A 119 3.26 -2.27 16.70
N SER A 120 2.82 -3.50 16.48
CA SER A 120 1.59 -3.79 15.72
C SER A 120 0.38 -3.11 16.35
N ASP A 121 0.21 -3.21 17.68
CA ASP A 121 -0.90 -2.62 18.41
C ASP A 121 -0.87 -1.09 18.36
N ARG A 122 0.33 -0.49 18.52
CA ARG A 122 0.51 0.96 18.39
C ARG A 122 0.14 1.45 17.00
N ILE A 123 0.52 0.72 15.95
CA ILE A 123 0.17 1.04 14.57
C ILE A 123 -1.36 0.89 14.38
N GLU A 124 -1.97 -0.18 14.89
CA GLU A 124 -3.43 -0.37 14.82
C GLU A 124 -4.19 0.79 15.46
N GLN A 125 -3.73 1.28 16.62
CA GLN A 125 -4.32 2.44 17.27
C GLN A 125 -4.22 3.71 16.42
N ILE A 126 -3.06 3.99 15.80
CA ILE A 126 -2.91 5.15 14.90
C ILE A 126 -3.91 5.06 13.74
N PHE A 127 -4.04 3.89 13.12
CA PHE A 127 -4.97 3.70 12.01
C PHE A 127 -6.44 3.78 12.45
N ALA A 128 -6.77 3.33 13.66
CA ALA A 128 -8.09 3.52 14.25
C ALA A 128 -8.40 5.00 14.47
N ASP A 129 -7.43 5.79 14.96
CA ASP A 129 -7.59 7.22 15.18
C ASP A 129 -7.70 8.02 13.87
N VAL A 130 -7.03 7.58 12.79
CA VAL A 130 -7.27 8.10 11.43
C VAL A 130 -8.70 7.79 10.96
N GLY A 131 -9.15 6.54 11.10
CA GLY A 131 -10.51 6.13 10.71
C GLY A 131 -11.62 6.83 11.52
N ALA A 132 -11.34 7.17 12.78
CA ALA A 132 -12.22 7.95 13.64
C ALA A 132 -12.15 9.47 13.41
N GLY A 133 -11.27 9.93 12.52
CA GLY A 133 -11.09 11.35 12.22
C GLY A 133 -10.37 12.17 13.30
N LYS A 134 -9.79 11.51 14.31
CA LYS A 134 -8.98 12.18 15.34
C LYS A 134 -7.64 12.66 14.79
N ILE A 135 -7.11 11.96 13.79
CA ILE A 135 -5.91 12.34 13.05
C ILE A 135 -6.32 12.84 11.67
N SER A 136 -6.02 14.11 11.38
CA SER A 136 -6.26 14.70 10.06
C SER A 136 -5.08 14.43 9.12
N ILE A 137 -5.37 13.85 7.96
CA ILE A 137 -4.36 13.58 6.92
C ILE A 137 -4.27 14.77 5.97
N VAL A 138 -3.11 15.43 5.96
CA VAL A 138 -2.83 16.52 5.02
C VAL A 138 -2.61 15.94 3.62
N LYS A 139 -3.49 16.32 2.68
CA LYS A 139 -3.33 15.96 1.26
C LYS A 139 -2.36 16.93 0.60
N ASN A 140 -1.13 16.51 0.39
CA ASN A 140 -0.20 17.24 -0.46
C ASN A 140 -0.46 16.88 -1.93
N LEU A 141 -1.00 17.83 -2.69
CA LEU A 141 -1.29 17.69 -4.12
C LEU A 141 -0.28 18.44 -5.01
N ALA A 142 0.87 18.81 -4.45
CA ALA A 142 1.93 19.45 -5.22
C ALA A 142 2.44 18.52 -6.34
N THR A 143 2.71 19.10 -7.50
CA THR A 143 3.31 18.39 -8.64
C THR A 143 4.69 17.87 -8.28
N ILE A 144 4.92 16.58 -8.54
CA ILE A 144 6.23 15.96 -8.45
C ILE A 144 6.90 16.11 -9.81
N ASN A 145 7.93 16.96 -9.90
CA ASN A 145 8.76 17.08 -11.09
C ASN A 145 9.79 15.95 -11.09
N ILE A 146 9.57 14.96 -11.95
CA ILE A 146 10.51 13.86 -12.14
C ILE A 146 11.54 14.32 -13.19
N LYS A 147 12.81 14.37 -12.81
CA LYS A 147 13.92 14.62 -13.73
C LYS A 147 14.31 13.33 -14.45
#